data_AF-A0A545BKE4-F1
#
_entry.id   AF-A0A545BKE4-F1
#
_cell.length_a   1.000
_cell.length_b   1.000
_cell.length_c   1.000
_cell.angle_alpha   90.00
_cell.angle_beta   90.00
_cell.angle_gamma   90.00
#
_symmetry.space_group_name_H-M   'P 1'
#
loop_
_entity.id
_entity.type
_entity.pdbx_description
1 polymer ?
#
loop_
_entity_poly.entity_id
_entity_poly.type
_entity_poly.pdbx_seq_one_letter_code
_entity_poly.pdbx_strand_id
1 'polypeptide(L)'
;MNTANSSFQFLYLARLHSRKRPTVLVDAAAMLAKTIDKQIEVALVGPDEGEESKVRQQILDTGTSDWIRIEGPLQPGSTLDRMRKASVYVLPSVNEPFPMSVLEAMSVGVPVIVTDSCGLAPFIAESGAGIVSDSSVEALSAAMRRFVEEPGLRASAAAAAVGLARERFSMYAVTSQLEDVYQSLASSTAGQAPSPVQQMLKGRGGPSPTTDKLGGEYGEQSQQHHGCHDVNQFWHRAEAVAEVPALGEERVVVLNVELGFPLVLQGSAAAIWELIDGTRTETDILMELASAYSGADEPSVAQQVRNFLAGLAFHGLAASCDTPGNDGGSRY
;
A
#
# COMPACT_ATOMS: atom_id res chain seq x y z
N MET A 1 -24.86 33.32 16.28
CA MET A 1 -24.06 33.38 17.53
C MET A 1 -23.76 31.96 17.97
N ASN A 2 -22.52 31.50 17.80
CA ASN A 2 -21.97 30.38 18.56
C ASN A 2 -20.43 30.47 18.54
N THR A 3 -19.90 31.52 19.16
CA THR A 3 -18.48 31.59 19.53
C THR A 3 -18.27 30.66 20.72
N ALA A 4 -18.25 29.35 20.46
CA ALA A 4 -17.64 28.44 21.40
C ALA A 4 -16.15 28.82 21.45
N ASN A 5 -15.64 29.10 22.64
CA ASN A 5 -14.20 29.20 22.90
C ASN A 5 -13.55 27.90 22.43
N SER A 6 -13.11 27.84 21.16
CA SER A 6 -12.36 26.69 20.66
C SER A 6 -10.97 26.78 21.26
N SER A 7 -10.70 25.93 22.27
CA SER A 7 -9.36 25.73 22.79
C SER A 7 -8.41 25.38 21.66
N PHE A 8 -7.17 25.86 21.75
CA PHE A 8 -6.14 25.51 20.77
C PHE A 8 -5.77 24.04 20.97
N GLN A 9 -6.01 23.19 19.96
CA GLN A 9 -5.82 21.74 20.09
C GLN A 9 -4.69 21.22 19.21
N PHE A 10 -3.73 20.55 19.83
CA PHE A 10 -2.75 19.69 19.17
C PHE A 10 -3.33 18.28 19.03
N LEU A 11 -3.28 17.71 17.84
CA LEU A 11 -3.76 16.36 17.56
C LEU A 11 -2.60 15.44 17.21
N TYR A 12 -2.51 14.34 17.92
CA TYR A 12 -1.75 13.16 17.53
C TYR A 12 -2.76 12.11 17.08
N LEU A 13 -2.62 11.59 15.86
CA LEU A 13 -3.49 10.54 15.32
C LEU A 13 -2.65 9.42 14.73
N ALA A 14 -2.27 8.47 15.57
CA ALA A 14 -1.46 7.32 15.23
C ALA A 14 -1.62 6.24 16.31
N ARG A 15 -1.18 5.03 16.00
CA ARG A 15 -1.08 3.94 16.98
C ARG A 15 -0.20 4.38 18.16
N LEU A 16 -0.58 4.06 19.40
CA LEU A 16 0.24 4.31 20.58
C LEU A 16 1.35 3.27 20.62
N HIS A 17 2.44 3.57 19.93
CA HIS A 17 3.57 2.68 19.70
C HIS A 17 4.89 3.43 19.92
N SER A 18 5.93 2.74 20.39
CA SER A 18 7.24 3.32 20.75
C SER A 18 7.85 4.16 19.63
N ARG A 19 7.85 3.66 18.39
CA ARG A 19 8.32 4.38 17.18
C ARG A 19 7.57 5.71 16.93
N LYS A 20 6.29 5.78 17.31
CA LYS A 20 5.46 6.97 17.14
C LYS A 20 5.64 8.00 18.25
N ARG A 21 6.30 7.60 19.36
CA ARG A 21 6.78 8.43 20.47
C ARG A 21 5.69 9.31 21.13
N PRO A 22 4.52 8.75 21.50
CA PRO A 22 3.48 9.53 22.19
C PRO A 22 3.95 10.08 23.55
N THR A 23 4.87 9.39 24.24
CA THR A 23 5.49 9.83 25.49
C THR A 23 6.29 11.14 25.33
N VAL A 24 6.97 11.33 24.20
CA VAL A 24 7.72 12.56 23.91
C VAL A 24 6.80 13.75 23.71
N LEU A 25 5.61 13.53 23.15
CA LEU A 25 4.58 14.56 23.06
C LEU A 25 4.04 14.94 24.44
N VAL A 26 3.90 13.98 25.36
CA VAL A 26 3.53 14.27 26.76
C VAL A 26 4.57 15.17 27.43
N ASP A 27 5.86 14.83 27.31
CA ASP A 27 6.94 15.66 27.87
C ASP A 27 6.97 17.07 27.27
N ALA A 28 6.80 17.18 25.95
CA ALA A 28 6.80 18.47 25.27
C ALA A 28 5.59 19.33 25.70
N ALA A 29 4.42 18.73 25.83
CA ALA A 29 3.22 19.39 26.34
C ALA A 29 3.41 19.83 27.81
N ALA A 30 4.01 19.00 28.66
CA ALA A 30 4.33 19.34 30.05
C ALA A 30 5.33 20.50 30.15
N MET A 31 6.33 20.52 29.27
CA MET A 31 7.29 21.62 29.18
C MET A 31 6.60 22.91 28.73
N LEU A 32 5.74 22.84 27.71
CA LEU A 32 4.98 23.98 27.23
C LEU A 32 4.03 24.53 28.31
N ALA A 33 3.35 23.65 29.06
CA ALA A 33 2.42 24.04 30.12
C ALA A 33 3.04 24.93 31.20
N LYS A 34 4.34 24.79 31.47
CA LYS A 34 5.07 25.62 32.45
C LYS A 34 5.29 27.06 32.00
N THR A 35 5.00 27.37 30.74
CA THR A 35 5.55 28.55 30.07
C THR A 35 4.54 29.28 29.19
N ILE A 36 3.31 28.81 29.12
CA ILE A 36 2.25 29.44 28.34
C ILE A 36 1.01 29.64 29.22
N ASP A 37 0.43 30.83 29.15
CA ASP A 37 -0.76 31.23 29.92
C ASP A 37 -2.07 31.02 29.12
N LYS A 38 -2.04 30.14 28.12
CA LYS A 38 -3.20 29.83 27.28
C LYS A 38 -3.67 28.41 27.55
N GLN A 39 -4.98 28.24 27.61
CA GLN A 39 -5.58 26.92 27.66
C GLN A 39 -5.41 26.23 26.31
N ILE A 40 -4.61 25.17 26.29
CA ILE A 40 -4.43 24.30 25.13
C ILE A 40 -4.87 22.87 25.48
N GLU A 41 -5.15 22.09 24.46
CA GLU A 41 -5.50 20.68 24.58
C GLU A 41 -4.58 19.84 23.68
N VAL A 42 -4.20 18.66 24.15
CA VAL A 42 -3.49 17.65 23.37
C VAL A 42 -4.35 16.39 23.33
N ALA A 43 -4.78 16.00 22.14
CA ALA A 43 -5.52 14.76 21.92
C ALA A 43 -4.59 13.70 21.35
N LEU A 44 -4.43 12.59 22.07
CA LEU A 44 -3.70 11.40 21.64
C LEU A 44 -4.72 10.37 21.16
N VAL A 45 -4.85 10.20 19.84
CA VAL A 45 -5.92 9.41 19.23
C VAL A 45 -5.34 8.20 18.49
N GLY A 46 -5.81 7.00 18.82
CA GLY A 46 -5.44 5.78 18.09
C GLY A 46 -5.55 4.52 18.93
N PRO A 47 -5.38 3.34 18.32
CA PRO A 47 -5.33 2.09 19.06
C PRO A 47 -4.05 1.99 19.89
N ASP A 48 -4.14 1.34 21.05
CA ASP A 48 -2.98 0.99 21.85
C ASP A 48 -2.19 -0.16 21.23
N GLU A 49 -0.87 -0.02 21.15
CA GLU A 49 0.09 -1.06 20.77
C GLU A 49 1.22 -1.19 21.81
N GLY A 50 0.92 -0.93 23.08
CA GLY A 50 1.81 -1.20 24.22
C GLY A 50 2.41 0.04 24.87
N GLU A 51 1.97 1.25 24.51
CA GLU A 51 2.44 2.49 25.11
C GLU A 51 1.38 3.20 25.98
N GLU A 52 0.09 2.86 25.87
CA GLU A 52 -0.97 3.60 26.58
C GLU A 52 -0.74 3.69 28.10
N SER A 53 -0.39 2.57 28.76
CA SER A 53 -0.11 2.56 30.20
C SER A 53 1.03 3.50 30.59
N LYS A 54 2.09 3.56 29.78
CA LYS A 54 3.23 4.46 30.02
C LYS A 54 2.83 5.91 29.82
N VAL A 55 2.10 6.20 28.76
CA VAL A 55 1.57 7.55 28.46
C VAL A 55 0.65 8.02 29.59
N ARG A 56 -0.27 7.17 30.07
CA ARG A 56 -1.16 7.49 31.19
C ARG A 56 -0.38 7.81 32.46
N GLN A 57 0.60 6.99 32.81
CA GLN A 57 1.43 7.23 33.99
C GLN A 57 2.20 8.55 33.86
N GLN A 58 2.77 8.83 32.70
CA GLN A 58 3.52 10.05 32.44
C GLN A 58 2.63 11.31 32.48
N ILE A 59 1.39 11.24 32.02
CA ILE A 59 0.41 12.33 32.15
C ILE A 59 0.16 12.66 33.64
N LEU A 60 0.07 11.65 34.50
CA LEU A 60 -0.08 11.83 35.95
C LEU A 60 1.20 12.43 36.56
N ASP A 61 2.36 11.86 36.25
CA ASP A 61 3.65 12.27 36.83
C ASP A 61 4.03 13.71 36.45
N THR A 62 3.62 14.16 35.26
CA THR A 62 3.85 15.53 34.77
C THR A 62 2.78 16.52 35.21
N GLY A 63 1.68 16.07 35.82
CA GLY A 63 0.55 16.92 36.21
C GLY A 63 -0.21 17.53 35.03
N THR A 64 -0.22 16.87 33.87
CA THR A 64 -0.80 17.38 32.62
C THR A 64 -2.19 16.80 32.30
N SER A 65 -2.87 16.22 33.29
CA SER A 65 -4.18 15.57 33.11
C SER A 65 -5.28 16.51 32.59
N ASP A 66 -5.17 17.81 32.88
CA ASP A 66 -6.13 18.81 32.37
C ASP A 66 -5.86 19.20 30.91
N TRP A 67 -4.69 18.85 30.37
CA TRP A 67 -4.21 19.25 29.04
C TRP A 67 -4.28 18.10 28.05
N ILE A 68 -3.99 16.88 28.49
CA ILE A 68 -3.78 15.74 27.61
C ILE A 68 -4.91 14.72 27.79
N ARG A 69 -5.53 14.35 26.67
CA ARG A 69 -6.57 13.31 26.60
C ARG A 69 -6.13 12.20 25.68
N ILE A 70 -6.29 10.96 26.14
CA ILE A 70 -6.17 9.78 25.29
C ILE A 70 -7.57 9.43 24.78
N GLU A 71 -7.73 9.46 23.46
CA GLU A 71 -8.89 8.95 22.75
C GLU A 71 -8.50 7.60 22.14
N GLY A 72 -9.39 6.62 22.28
CA GLY A 72 -9.18 5.31 21.65
C GLY A 72 -9.20 5.38 20.11
N PRO A 73 -9.23 4.22 19.43
CA PRO A 73 -9.29 4.19 17.98
C PRO A 73 -10.58 4.82 17.45
N LEU A 74 -10.47 5.48 16.29
CA LEU A 74 -11.60 6.08 15.60
C LEU A 74 -12.35 5.07 14.73
N GLN A 75 -13.61 5.36 14.45
CA GLN A 75 -14.39 4.61 13.47
C GLN A 75 -13.84 4.85 12.05
N PRO A 76 -13.90 3.86 11.15
CA PRO A 76 -13.54 4.04 9.74
C PRO A 76 -14.22 5.28 9.14
N GLY A 77 -13.47 6.06 8.37
CA GLY A 77 -13.96 7.28 7.70
C GLY A 77 -14.04 8.55 8.57
N SER A 78 -13.88 8.44 9.90
CA SER A 78 -13.98 9.61 10.81
C SER A 78 -12.66 10.39 11.02
N THR A 79 -11.54 9.88 10.49
CA THR A 79 -10.19 10.47 10.64
C THR A 79 -10.12 11.92 10.16
N LEU A 80 -10.59 12.20 8.94
CA LEU A 80 -10.50 13.54 8.35
C LEU A 80 -11.35 14.55 9.12
N ASP A 81 -12.53 14.14 9.59
CA ASP A 81 -13.39 14.98 10.43
C ASP A 81 -12.79 15.25 11.81
N ARG A 82 -12.04 14.29 12.37
CA ARG A 82 -11.27 14.51 13.60
C ARG A 82 -10.13 15.50 13.37
N MET A 83 -9.41 15.36 12.25
CA MET A 83 -8.30 16.24 11.89
C MET A 83 -8.75 17.69 11.68
N ARG A 84 -9.88 17.92 10.98
CA ARG A 84 -10.44 19.27 10.75
C ARG A 84 -10.72 20.07 12.03
N LYS A 85 -10.91 19.40 13.16
CA LYS A 85 -11.16 20.03 14.47
C LYS A 85 -9.87 20.44 15.18
N ALA A 86 -8.72 19.93 14.75
CA ALA A 86 -7.42 20.24 15.33
C ALA A 86 -6.90 21.60 14.86
N SER A 87 -6.12 22.27 15.71
CA SER A 87 -5.39 23.48 15.33
C SER A 87 -4.06 23.15 14.64
N VAL A 88 -3.39 22.09 15.09
CA VAL A 88 -2.10 21.59 14.57
C VAL A 88 -2.08 20.08 14.74
N TYR A 89 -1.55 19.37 13.76
CA TYR A 89 -1.29 17.94 13.83
C TYR A 89 0.18 17.67 14.22
N VAL A 90 0.44 16.76 15.15
CA VAL A 90 1.77 16.50 15.70
C VAL A 90 2.09 15.02 15.60
N LEU A 91 3.19 14.70 14.91
CA LEU A 91 3.71 13.34 14.81
C LEU A 91 5.21 13.32 15.13
N PRO A 92 5.61 13.07 16.39
CA PRO A 92 7.00 13.10 16.83
C PRO A 92 7.74 11.79 16.51
N SER A 93 7.26 11.04 15.51
CA SER A 93 7.80 9.74 15.12
C SER A 93 9.23 9.88 14.62
N VAL A 94 10.06 8.86 14.85
CA VAL A 94 11.41 8.77 14.28
C VAL A 94 11.48 7.65 13.26
N ASN A 95 12.32 7.81 12.25
CA ASN A 95 12.45 6.87 11.13
C ASN A 95 11.07 6.58 10.51
N GLU A 96 10.36 7.65 10.14
CA GLU A 96 9.02 7.58 9.55
C GLU A 96 9.12 7.81 8.04
N PRO A 97 9.06 6.75 7.21
CA PRO A 97 9.39 6.88 5.79
C PRO A 97 8.38 7.76 5.04
N PHE A 98 7.09 7.53 5.29
CA PHE A 98 6.03 8.22 4.57
C PHE A 98 4.68 8.13 5.32
N PRO A 99 4.45 8.99 6.32
CA PRO A 99 3.25 8.91 7.16
C PRO A 99 2.01 9.45 6.43
N MET A 100 1.11 8.56 6.02
CA MET A 100 -0.16 8.94 5.40
C MET A 100 -0.99 9.89 6.27
N SER A 101 -0.98 9.73 7.60
CA SER A 101 -1.73 10.62 8.50
C SER A 101 -1.24 12.07 8.49
N VAL A 102 0.03 12.32 8.15
CA VAL A 102 0.54 13.69 7.94
C VAL A 102 0.00 14.27 6.64
N LEU A 103 -0.03 13.48 5.54
CA LEU A 103 -0.65 13.90 4.28
C LEU A 103 -2.14 14.17 4.43
N GLU A 104 -2.86 13.30 5.14
CA GLU A 104 -4.28 13.46 5.45
C GLU A 104 -4.54 14.76 6.21
N ALA A 105 -3.75 15.06 7.25
CA ALA A 105 -3.85 16.32 7.99
C ALA A 105 -3.62 17.53 7.08
N MET A 106 -2.56 17.51 6.27
CA MET A 106 -2.26 18.59 5.33
C MET A 106 -3.37 18.77 4.28
N SER A 107 -3.97 17.67 3.79
CA SER A 107 -5.05 17.69 2.79
C SER A 107 -6.31 18.42 3.26
N VAL A 108 -6.55 18.45 4.58
CA VAL A 108 -7.68 19.17 5.20
C VAL A 108 -7.27 20.53 5.78
N GLY A 109 -6.07 21.01 5.45
CA GLY A 109 -5.56 22.32 5.85
C GLY A 109 -5.11 22.41 7.31
N VAL A 110 -4.74 21.28 7.91
CA VAL A 110 -4.16 21.26 9.26
C VAL A 110 -2.63 21.31 9.12
N PRO A 111 -1.97 22.36 9.64
CA PRO A 111 -0.52 22.43 9.64
C PRO A 111 0.09 21.38 10.56
N VAL A 112 1.31 20.95 10.26
CA VAL A 112 1.92 19.77 10.89
C VAL A 112 3.20 20.10 11.66
N ILE A 113 3.48 19.34 12.73
CA ILE A 113 4.80 19.26 13.36
C ILE A 113 5.30 17.82 13.20
N VAL A 114 6.46 17.66 12.60
CA VAL A 114 7.12 16.36 12.37
C VAL A 114 8.59 16.43 12.75
N THR A 115 9.23 15.28 12.95
CA THR A 115 10.70 15.23 13.13
C THR A 115 11.43 15.33 11.79
N ASP A 116 12.71 15.71 11.84
CA ASP A 116 13.66 15.70 10.72
C ASP A 116 13.81 14.35 10.01
N SER A 117 13.66 13.25 10.74
CA SER A 117 13.72 11.88 10.20
C SER A 117 12.43 11.42 9.50
N CYS A 118 11.41 12.28 9.40
CA CYS A 118 10.21 12.04 8.62
C CYS A 118 10.51 12.22 7.13
N GLY A 119 10.15 11.27 6.26
CA GLY A 119 10.41 11.40 4.82
C GLY A 119 9.64 12.54 4.14
N LEU A 120 8.61 13.10 4.79
CA LEU A 120 7.93 14.32 4.34
C LEU A 120 8.61 15.61 4.81
N ALA A 121 9.57 15.55 5.74
CA ALA A 121 10.19 16.72 6.35
C ALA A 121 10.79 17.72 5.34
N PRO A 122 11.54 17.29 4.30
CA PRO A 122 12.10 18.23 3.31
C PRO A 122 11.00 19.06 2.62
N PHE A 123 9.89 18.42 2.23
CA PHE A 123 8.78 19.08 1.54
C PHE A 123 7.99 20.02 2.47
N ILE A 124 7.80 19.61 3.72
CA ILE A 124 7.14 20.42 4.75
C ILE A 124 7.96 21.69 5.04
N ALA A 125 9.29 21.54 5.19
CA ALA A 125 10.19 22.66 5.43
C ALA A 125 10.25 23.62 4.24
N GLU A 126 10.36 23.10 3.02
CA GLU A 126 10.42 23.90 1.79
C GLU A 126 9.14 24.72 1.55
N SER A 127 7.97 24.09 1.73
CA SER A 127 6.67 24.73 1.50
C SER A 127 6.20 25.64 2.64
N GLY A 128 6.74 25.45 3.85
CA GLY A 128 6.21 26.08 5.07
C GLY A 128 4.88 25.48 5.54
N ALA A 129 4.50 24.28 5.11
CA ALA A 129 3.29 23.56 5.52
C ALA A 129 3.25 23.18 7.02
N GLY A 130 4.35 23.38 7.74
CA GLY A 130 4.52 22.94 9.10
C GLY A 130 5.87 23.34 9.70
N ILE A 131 6.18 22.76 10.85
CA ILE A 131 7.50 22.87 11.47
C ILE A 131 8.15 21.50 11.49
N VAL A 132 9.39 21.42 11.01
CA VAL A 132 10.27 20.27 11.21
C VAL A 132 11.10 20.52 12.45
N SER A 133 10.92 19.71 13.48
CA SER A 133 11.72 19.76 14.70
C SER A 133 12.81 18.68 14.65
N ASP A 134 13.86 18.83 15.46
CA ASP A 134 14.67 17.67 15.81
C ASP A 134 13.86 16.69 16.70
N SER A 135 14.48 15.58 17.07
CA SER A 135 13.83 14.52 17.84
C SER A 135 13.73 14.79 19.35
N SER A 136 14.22 15.92 19.85
CA SER A 136 14.22 16.31 21.27
C SER A 136 12.85 16.80 21.76
N VAL A 137 12.66 16.73 23.07
CA VAL A 137 11.45 17.26 23.74
C VAL A 137 11.42 18.79 23.63
N GLU A 138 12.59 19.42 23.78
CA GLU A 138 12.78 20.86 23.77
C GLU A 138 12.38 21.46 22.41
N ALA A 139 12.85 20.87 21.31
CA ALA A 139 12.51 21.34 19.98
C ALA A 139 11.03 21.14 19.64
N LEU A 140 10.44 20.00 20.06
CA LEU A 140 9.02 19.75 19.88
C LEU A 140 8.17 20.77 20.66
N SER A 141 8.52 21.03 21.92
CA SER A 141 7.87 22.04 22.76
C SER A 141 7.99 23.45 22.16
N ALA A 142 9.16 23.81 21.65
CA ALA A 142 9.38 25.08 20.96
C ALA A 142 8.54 25.20 19.69
N ALA A 143 8.46 24.15 18.87
CA ALA A 143 7.61 24.11 17.68
C ALA A 143 6.12 24.27 18.04
N MET A 144 5.67 23.56 19.09
CA MET A 144 4.30 23.70 19.61
C MET A 144 4.05 25.14 20.06
N ARG A 145 4.93 25.75 20.86
CA ARG A 145 4.80 27.14 21.31
C ARG A 145 4.58 28.09 20.13
N ARG A 146 5.41 28.01 19.10
CA ARG A 146 5.35 28.93 17.94
C ARG A 146 3.97 28.95 17.33
N PHE A 147 3.34 27.79 17.14
CA PHE A 147 1.98 27.75 16.61
C PHE A 147 0.91 28.36 17.53
N VAL A 148 1.11 28.34 18.85
CA VAL A 148 0.18 28.97 19.81
C VAL A 148 0.38 30.50 19.89
N GLU A 149 1.62 30.96 19.77
CA GLU A 149 2.00 32.37 19.95
C GLU A 149 1.99 33.17 18.64
N GLU A 150 2.13 32.52 17.48
CA GLU A 150 2.18 33.15 16.15
C GLU A 150 0.94 32.76 15.29
N PRO A 151 -0.24 33.39 15.46
CA PRO A 151 -1.43 33.05 14.67
C PRO A 151 -1.24 33.15 13.15
N GLY A 152 -0.39 34.08 12.69
CA GLY A 152 -0.05 34.23 11.26
C GLY A 152 0.73 33.05 10.70
N LEU A 153 1.59 32.42 11.52
CA LEU A 153 2.31 31.20 11.15
C LEU A 153 1.31 30.07 10.90
N ARG A 154 0.33 29.88 11.79
CA ARG A 154 -0.67 28.82 11.64
C ARG A 154 -1.50 28.97 10.36
N ALA A 155 -1.96 30.18 10.07
CA ALA A 155 -2.80 30.43 8.88
C ALA A 155 -2.01 30.24 7.57
N SER A 156 -0.78 30.73 7.51
CA SER A 156 0.09 30.55 6.35
C SER A 156 0.47 29.08 6.14
N ALA A 157 0.83 28.37 7.22
CA ALA A 157 1.16 26.94 7.17
C ALA A 157 -0.04 26.08 6.75
N ALA A 158 -1.25 26.40 7.21
CA ALA A 158 -2.47 25.71 6.79
C ALA A 158 -2.70 25.82 5.26
N ALA A 159 -2.51 27.01 4.69
CA ALA A 159 -2.64 27.22 3.26
C ALA A 159 -1.55 26.47 2.48
N ALA A 160 -0.29 26.53 2.94
CA ALA A 160 0.82 25.80 2.35
C ALA A 160 0.63 24.28 2.43
N ALA A 161 0.04 23.76 3.51
CA ALA A 161 -0.27 22.36 3.68
C ALA A 161 -1.25 21.85 2.62
N VAL A 162 -2.34 22.59 2.36
CA VAL A 162 -3.29 22.24 1.27
C VAL A 162 -2.60 22.28 -0.09
N GLY A 163 -1.80 23.32 -0.36
CA GLY A 163 -1.05 23.47 -1.60
C GLY A 163 -0.11 22.29 -1.82
N LEU A 164 0.75 21.98 -0.85
CA LEU A 164 1.68 20.87 -0.91
C LEU A 164 0.96 19.53 -1.12
N ALA A 165 -0.08 19.25 -0.34
CA ALA A 165 -0.84 18.01 -0.45
C ALA A 165 -1.49 17.87 -1.85
N ARG A 166 -2.06 18.95 -2.38
CA ARG A 166 -2.72 18.95 -3.69
C ARG A 166 -1.73 18.83 -4.85
N GLU A 167 -0.65 19.60 -4.82
CA GLU A 167 0.26 19.78 -5.95
C GLU A 167 1.32 18.68 -6.06
N ARG A 168 1.71 18.07 -4.94
CA ARG A 168 2.81 17.08 -4.91
C ARG A 168 2.36 15.68 -4.51
N PHE A 169 1.28 15.56 -3.73
CA PHE A 169 0.90 14.29 -3.09
C PHE A 169 -0.55 13.88 -3.35
N SER A 170 -1.25 14.56 -4.27
CA SER A 170 -2.56 14.09 -4.72
C SER A 170 -2.39 12.87 -5.63
N MET A 171 -3.42 12.04 -5.71
CA MET A 171 -3.43 10.91 -6.64
C MET A 171 -3.12 11.35 -8.07
N TYR A 172 -3.65 12.50 -8.49
CA TYR A 172 -3.35 13.08 -9.80
C TYR A 172 -1.86 13.43 -9.95
N ALA A 173 -1.27 14.18 -9.02
CA ALA A 173 0.15 14.57 -9.09
C ALA A 173 1.09 13.35 -9.11
N VAL A 174 0.80 12.36 -8.25
CA VAL A 174 1.61 11.13 -8.16
C VAL A 174 1.46 10.28 -9.42
N THR A 175 0.24 10.09 -9.93
CA THR A 175 0.00 9.29 -11.14
C THR A 175 0.62 9.95 -12.37
N SER A 176 0.46 11.26 -12.55
CA SER A 176 1.12 11.97 -13.66
C SER A 176 2.65 11.86 -13.61
N GLN A 177 3.26 11.97 -12.42
CA GLN A 177 4.71 11.79 -12.29
C GLN A 177 5.15 10.35 -12.63
N LEU A 178 4.37 9.34 -12.23
CA LEU A 178 4.65 7.94 -12.57
C LEU A 178 4.49 7.67 -14.07
N GLU A 179 3.45 8.22 -14.69
CA GLU A 179 3.22 8.15 -16.14
C GLU A 179 4.40 8.75 -16.91
N ASP A 180 4.87 9.94 -16.52
CA ASP A 180 6.04 10.58 -17.13
C ASP A 180 7.29 9.71 -17.04
N VAL A 181 7.55 9.11 -15.86
CA VAL A 181 8.68 8.20 -15.67
C VAL A 181 8.54 6.97 -16.58
N TYR A 182 7.38 6.32 -16.62
CA TYR A 182 7.16 5.15 -17.47
C TYR A 182 7.26 5.49 -18.95
N GLN A 183 6.71 6.62 -19.39
CA GLN A 183 6.82 7.09 -20.76
C GLN A 183 8.28 7.39 -21.15
N SER A 184 9.06 7.97 -20.24
CA SER A 184 10.48 8.27 -20.49
C SER A 184 11.31 6.99 -20.67
N LEU A 185 11.03 5.96 -19.87
CA LEU A 185 11.71 4.66 -19.96
C LEU A 185 11.26 3.90 -21.22
N ALA A 186 9.97 3.90 -21.53
CA ALA A 186 9.43 3.28 -22.74
C ALA A 186 10.02 3.91 -24.01
N SER A 187 10.11 5.24 -24.05
CA SER A 187 10.66 5.99 -25.19
C SER A 187 12.17 5.82 -25.35
N SER A 188 12.91 5.65 -24.24
CA SER A 188 14.35 5.40 -24.26
C SER A 188 14.73 3.98 -24.69
N THR A 189 13.77 3.04 -24.67
CA THR A 189 13.99 1.62 -25.00
C THR A 189 13.55 1.27 -26.43
N ALA A 190 12.95 2.20 -27.17
CA ALA A 190 12.44 2.01 -28.54
C ALA A 190 13.55 1.81 -29.63
N GLY A 191 14.79 1.54 -29.22
CA GLY A 191 15.96 1.41 -30.10
C GLY A 191 16.70 0.07 -30.08
N GLN A 192 16.31 -0.96 -29.33
CA GLN A 192 17.12 -2.21 -29.26
C GLN A 192 16.34 -3.53 -29.24
N ALA A 193 16.58 -4.29 -30.34
CA ALA A 193 16.55 -5.74 -30.56
C ALA A 193 15.22 -6.54 -30.43
N PRO A 194 14.99 -7.54 -31.32
CA PRO A 194 13.85 -8.44 -31.21
C PRO A 194 13.91 -9.27 -29.92
N SER A 195 12.75 -9.59 -29.34
CA SER A 195 12.67 -10.19 -28.01
C SER A 195 13.48 -11.50 -27.91
N PRO A 196 14.18 -11.77 -26.80
CA PRO A 196 14.90 -13.03 -26.58
C PRO A 196 14.00 -14.27 -26.73
N VAL A 197 12.71 -14.13 -26.41
CA VAL A 197 11.68 -15.17 -26.59
C VAL A 197 11.47 -15.54 -28.06
N GLN A 198 11.46 -14.55 -28.97
CA GLN A 198 11.39 -14.80 -30.41
C GLN A 198 12.66 -15.45 -30.98
N GLN A 199 13.81 -15.28 -30.31
CA GLN A 199 15.07 -15.95 -30.68
C GLN A 199 15.11 -17.40 -30.17
N MET A 200 14.56 -17.67 -28.98
CA MET A 200 14.45 -19.02 -28.42
C MET A 200 13.48 -19.93 -29.19
N LEU A 201 12.33 -19.40 -29.62
CA LEU A 201 11.32 -20.17 -30.37
C LEU A 201 11.80 -20.60 -31.77
N LYS A 202 12.76 -19.88 -32.36
CA LYS A 202 13.36 -20.25 -33.65
C LYS A 202 14.41 -21.35 -33.54
N GLY A 203 14.80 -21.75 -32.32
CA GLY A 203 15.94 -22.62 -32.05
C GLY A 203 15.64 -24.12 -31.82
N ARG A 204 14.38 -24.57 -31.78
CA ARG A 204 14.07 -25.99 -31.48
C ARG A 204 13.25 -26.65 -32.59
N GLY A 205 13.96 -27.24 -33.55
CA GLY A 205 13.40 -28.24 -34.47
C GLY A 205 13.73 -29.67 -34.02
N GLY A 206 12.71 -30.38 -33.51
CA GLY A 206 12.54 -31.85 -33.45
C GLY A 206 13.21 -32.65 -32.31
N PRO A 207 12.87 -33.96 -32.13
CA PRO A 207 11.59 -34.66 -32.32
C PRO A 207 11.07 -35.35 -31.02
N SER A 208 9.76 -35.64 -30.95
CA SER A 208 9.07 -36.37 -29.86
C SER A 208 9.54 -37.83 -29.67
N PRO A 209 9.41 -38.39 -28.45
CA PRO A 209 8.97 -39.78 -28.32
C PRO A 209 8.04 -40.08 -27.11
N THR A 210 6.88 -40.66 -27.46
CA THR A 210 6.22 -41.89 -26.94
C THR A 210 6.15 -42.26 -25.44
N THR A 211 4.91 -42.58 -25.08
CA THR A 211 4.29 -43.18 -23.89
C THR A 211 4.84 -44.54 -23.42
N ASP A 212 4.86 -44.80 -22.10
CA ASP A 212 4.44 -46.11 -21.55
C ASP A 212 3.97 -46.05 -20.08
N LYS A 213 3.18 -47.05 -19.69
CA LYS A 213 2.11 -47.12 -18.67
C LYS A 213 2.51 -47.51 -17.22
N LEU A 214 1.46 -47.50 -16.36
CA LEU A 214 1.15 -48.29 -15.13
C LEU A 214 1.33 -47.49 -13.81
N GLY A 215 0.36 -47.24 -12.93
CA GLY A 215 -0.93 -47.87 -12.62
C GLY A 215 -0.90 -48.39 -11.17
N GLY A 216 -1.73 -47.88 -10.25
CA GLY A 216 -1.87 -48.44 -8.89
C GLY A 216 -2.62 -47.55 -7.88
N GLU A 217 -3.81 -48.01 -7.49
CA GLU A 217 -4.86 -47.40 -6.66
C GLU A 217 -4.60 -47.47 -5.14
N TYR A 218 -5.13 -46.50 -4.37
CA TYR A 218 -5.78 -46.57 -3.02
C TYR A 218 -6.25 -45.12 -2.74
N GLY A 219 -7.48 -44.75 -2.38
CA GLY A 219 -8.54 -45.37 -1.60
C GLY A 219 -9.01 -44.31 -0.57
N GLU A 220 -10.21 -43.75 -0.80
CA GLU A 220 -10.90 -42.62 -0.14
C GLU A 220 -11.00 -42.70 1.40
N GLN A 221 -11.16 -41.60 2.15
CA GLN A 221 -12.39 -40.81 2.42
C GLN A 221 -12.01 -39.66 3.40
N SER A 222 -12.61 -38.47 3.53
CA SER A 222 -13.64 -37.66 2.86
C SER A 222 -13.84 -36.41 3.77
N GLN A 223 -13.92 -35.19 3.21
CA GLN A 223 -14.95 -34.17 3.54
C GLN A 223 -14.76 -32.84 2.77
N GLN A 224 -15.45 -32.79 1.62
CA GLN A 224 -16.19 -31.69 0.98
C GLN A 224 -15.86 -30.20 1.30
N HIS A 225 -15.38 -29.49 0.26
CA HIS A 225 -15.91 -28.19 -0.17
C HIS A 225 -16.06 -28.20 -1.69
N HIS A 226 -17.25 -27.83 -2.18
CA HIS A 226 -17.65 -27.91 -3.58
C HIS A 226 -17.13 -26.71 -4.38
N GLY A 227 -16.14 -26.97 -5.24
CA GLY A 227 -15.78 -26.18 -6.41
C GLY A 227 -15.23 -27.17 -7.43
N CYS A 228 -16.12 -27.80 -8.20
CA CYS A 228 -15.74 -28.77 -9.22
C CYS A 228 -15.17 -28.01 -10.42
N HIS A 229 -13.85 -27.90 -10.51
CA HIS A 229 -13.17 -27.53 -11.75
C HIS A 229 -13.04 -28.81 -12.59
N ASP A 230 -13.70 -28.82 -13.75
CA ASP A 230 -13.63 -29.96 -14.67
C ASP A 230 -12.28 -29.90 -15.41
N VAL A 231 -11.45 -30.93 -15.18
CA VAL A 231 -10.05 -31.00 -15.64
C VAL A 231 -9.90 -31.02 -17.16
N ASN A 232 -11.01 -31.17 -17.89
CA ASN A 232 -11.11 -31.18 -19.34
C ASN A 232 -11.45 -29.82 -19.96
N GLN A 233 -11.55 -28.75 -19.17
CA GLN A 233 -11.85 -27.42 -19.70
C GLN A 233 -10.59 -26.66 -20.13
N PHE A 234 -10.69 -25.99 -21.26
CA PHE A 234 -9.65 -25.12 -21.82
C PHE A 234 -9.68 -23.77 -21.13
N TRP A 235 -8.50 -23.24 -20.80
CA TRP A 235 -8.37 -22.00 -20.06
C TRP A 235 -7.98 -20.83 -20.96
N HIS A 236 -8.78 -19.76 -20.92
CA HIS A 236 -8.64 -18.53 -21.70
C HIS A 236 -8.36 -17.33 -20.82
N ARG A 237 -7.55 -16.37 -21.30
CA ARG A 237 -7.42 -15.05 -20.68
C ARG A 237 -8.71 -14.26 -20.93
N ALA A 238 -9.15 -13.46 -19.95
CA ALA A 238 -10.28 -12.56 -20.14
C ALA A 238 -9.92 -11.42 -21.11
N GLU A 239 -10.91 -10.90 -21.85
CA GLU A 239 -10.70 -9.83 -22.86
C GLU A 239 -10.15 -8.52 -22.25
N ALA A 240 -10.39 -8.29 -20.96
CA ALA A 240 -10.05 -7.06 -20.24
C ALA A 240 -8.69 -7.11 -19.52
N VAL A 241 -7.73 -7.88 -20.04
CA VAL A 241 -6.42 -8.09 -19.42
C VAL A 241 -5.33 -7.33 -20.17
N ALA A 242 -4.73 -6.34 -19.52
CA ALA A 242 -3.53 -5.68 -20.00
C ALA A 242 -2.28 -6.35 -19.44
N GLU A 243 -1.36 -6.77 -20.31
CA GLU A 243 -0.05 -7.31 -19.94
C GLU A 243 1.01 -6.22 -20.02
N VAL A 244 1.58 -5.86 -18.87
CA VAL A 244 2.71 -4.94 -18.83
C VAL A 244 3.97 -5.74 -18.49
N PRO A 245 4.92 -5.91 -19.44
CA PRO A 245 6.20 -6.53 -19.13
C PRO A 245 6.97 -5.62 -18.16
N ALA A 246 7.24 -6.12 -16.95
CA ALA A 246 8.01 -5.36 -15.97
C ALA A 246 9.52 -5.51 -16.24
N LEU A 247 10.30 -4.45 -15.99
CA LEU A 247 11.76 -4.47 -16.09
C LEU A 247 12.37 -5.45 -15.09
N GLY A 248 13.11 -6.43 -15.60
CA GLY A 248 13.67 -7.56 -14.83
C GLY A 248 12.94 -8.85 -15.18
N GLU A 249 13.70 -9.85 -15.59
CA GLU A 249 13.21 -11.15 -16.05
C GLU A 249 12.25 -11.78 -15.02
N GLU A 250 11.14 -12.36 -15.49
CA GLU A 250 10.12 -13.11 -14.73
C GLU A 250 8.93 -12.35 -14.10
N ARG A 251 8.41 -11.25 -14.67
CA ARG A 251 7.19 -10.62 -14.14
C ARG A 251 6.14 -10.26 -15.20
N VAL A 252 4.89 -10.64 -14.95
CA VAL A 252 3.71 -10.21 -15.72
C VAL A 252 2.76 -9.48 -14.77
N VAL A 253 2.42 -8.22 -15.08
CA VAL A 253 1.32 -7.53 -14.40
C VAL A 253 0.06 -7.82 -15.16
N VAL A 254 -0.93 -8.38 -14.47
CA VAL A 254 -2.24 -8.72 -15.01
C VAL A 254 -3.26 -7.78 -14.35
N LEU A 255 -3.91 -6.95 -15.16
CA LEU A 255 -4.89 -5.98 -14.69
C LEU A 255 -6.24 -6.24 -15.34
N ASN A 256 -7.27 -6.52 -14.53
CA ASN A 256 -8.65 -6.38 -14.96
C ASN A 256 -9.03 -4.89 -14.85
N VAL A 257 -9.17 -4.21 -16.00
CA VAL A 257 -9.48 -2.77 -16.08
C VAL A 257 -10.82 -2.39 -15.44
N GLU A 258 -11.74 -3.33 -15.23
CA GLU A 258 -13.06 -3.07 -14.64
C GLU A 258 -13.10 -3.28 -13.12
N LEU A 259 -12.18 -4.08 -12.55
CA LEU A 259 -12.20 -4.51 -11.14
C LEU A 259 -11.14 -3.83 -10.25
N GLY A 260 -10.25 -3.01 -10.82
CA GLY A 260 -9.54 -1.95 -10.08
C GLY A 260 -8.33 -2.35 -9.23
N PHE A 261 -7.84 -3.59 -9.29
CA PHE A 261 -6.61 -3.98 -8.59
C PHE A 261 -5.63 -4.75 -9.51
N PRO A 262 -4.40 -4.25 -9.75
CA PRO A 262 -3.39 -4.97 -10.52
C PRO A 262 -2.83 -6.16 -9.74
N LEU A 263 -2.69 -7.31 -10.39
CA LEU A 263 -1.99 -8.49 -9.85
C LEU A 263 -0.60 -8.59 -10.49
N VAL A 264 0.46 -8.64 -9.68
CA VAL A 264 1.83 -8.85 -10.15
C VAL A 264 2.19 -10.33 -10.01
N LEU A 265 2.39 -11.01 -11.13
CA LEU A 265 2.83 -12.41 -11.18
C LEU A 265 4.34 -12.49 -11.30
N GLN A 266 4.97 -13.40 -10.55
CA GLN A 266 6.41 -13.67 -10.64
C GLN A 266 6.69 -15.18 -10.62
N GLY A 267 7.77 -15.63 -11.27
CA GLY A 267 8.23 -17.01 -11.23
C GLY A 267 7.21 -17.99 -11.84
N SER A 268 6.86 -19.06 -11.11
CA SER A 268 5.93 -20.09 -11.59
C SER A 268 4.54 -19.54 -11.94
N ALA A 269 4.07 -18.49 -11.27
CA ALA A 269 2.78 -17.85 -11.57
C ALA A 269 2.79 -17.17 -12.96
N ALA A 270 3.92 -16.58 -13.36
CA ALA A 270 4.09 -16.01 -14.70
C ALA A 270 4.20 -17.11 -15.77
N ALA A 271 4.86 -18.24 -15.45
CA ALA A 271 4.91 -19.39 -16.34
C ALA A 271 3.52 -20.02 -16.56
N ILE A 272 2.71 -20.17 -15.50
CA ILE A 272 1.33 -20.65 -15.61
C ILE A 272 0.50 -19.69 -16.46
N TRP A 273 0.65 -18.37 -16.28
CA TRP A 273 -0.05 -17.37 -17.08
C TRP A 273 0.20 -17.51 -18.59
N GLU A 274 1.44 -17.79 -19.00
CA GLU A 274 1.79 -17.99 -20.42
C GLU A 274 1.11 -19.21 -21.06
N LEU A 275 0.75 -20.21 -20.25
CA LEU A 275 0.10 -21.43 -20.72
C LEU A 275 -1.43 -21.30 -20.81
N ILE A 276 -2.01 -20.21 -20.29
CA ILE A 276 -3.42 -19.88 -20.46
C ILE A 276 -3.58 -19.15 -21.80
N ASP A 277 -3.71 -19.92 -22.88
CA ASP A 277 -3.83 -19.40 -24.25
C ASP A 277 -5.11 -19.85 -24.97
N GLY A 278 -5.98 -20.56 -24.25
CA GLY A 278 -7.22 -21.08 -24.79
C GLY A 278 -7.10 -22.40 -25.55
N THR A 279 -5.89 -22.96 -25.66
CA THR A 279 -5.67 -24.25 -26.33
C THR A 279 -5.31 -25.36 -25.36
N ARG A 280 -5.00 -25.01 -24.11
CA ARG A 280 -4.59 -25.93 -23.05
C ARG A 280 -5.65 -26.08 -21.96
N THR A 281 -5.82 -27.33 -21.52
CA THR A 281 -6.57 -27.68 -20.31
C THR A 281 -5.70 -27.52 -19.06
N GLU A 282 -6.29 -27.57 -17.87
CA GLU A 282 -5.52 -27.63 -16.61
C GLU A 282 -4.48 -28.77 -16.64
N THR A 283 -4.85 -29.90 -17.23
CA THR A 283 -4.01 -31.09 -17.35
C THR A 283 -2.81 -30.84 -18.26
N ASP A 284 -3.00 -30.12 -19.37
CA ASP A 284 -1.91 -29.74 -20.28
C ASP A 284 -0.93 -28.76 -19.61
N ILE A 285 -1.47 -27.77 -18.88
CA ILE A 285 -0.68 -26.80 -18.11
C ILE A 285 0.18 -27.52 -17.06
N LEU A 286 -0.40 -28.48 -16.34
CA LEU A 286 0.30 -29.27 -15.31
C LEU A 286 1.42 -30.12 -15.89
N MET A 287 1.17 -30.81 -17.01
CA MET A 287 2.19 -31.62 -17.68
C MET A 287 3.36 -30.76 -18.18
N GLU A 288 3.09 -29.59 -18.74
CA GLU A 288 4.13 -28.70 -19.25
C GLU A 288 5.00 -28.16 -18.11
N LEU A 289 4.41 -27.80 -16.97
CA LEU A 289 5.14 -27.36 -15.78
C LEU A 289 5.96 -28.48 -15.11
N ALA A 290 5.39 -29.69 -14.99
CA ALA A 290 6.10 -30.85 -14.44
C ALA A 290 7.32 -31.23 -15.29
N SER A 291 7.22 -31.06 -16.62
CA SER A 291 8.35 -31.28 -17.54
C SER A 291 9.45 -30.22 -17.42
N ALA A 292 9.10 -28.99 -17.05
CA ALA A 292 10.02 -27.86 -16.93
C ALA A 292 10.75 -27.80 -15.57
N TYR A 293 10.16 -28.34 -14.50
CA TYR A 293 10.70 -28.30 -13.14
C TYR A 293 10.92 -29.72 -12.58
N SER A 294 12.09 -30.31 -12.86
CA SER A 294 12.44 -31.62 -12.30
C SER A 294 12.75 -31.52 -10.80
N GLY A 295 11.93 -32.15 -9.95
CA GLY A 295 12.25 -32.39 -8.53
C GLY A 295 11.31 -31.82 -7.47
N ALA A 296 10.13 -31.30 -7.85
CA ALA A 296 9.09 -30.88 -6.90
C ALA A 296 8.03 -31.98 -6.68
N ASP A 297 7.46 -32.06 -5.47
CA ASP A 297 6.37 -32.99 -5.13
C ASP A 297 5.12 -32.69 -5.99
N GLU A 298 4.87 -33.50 -7.01
CA GLU A 298 3.81 -33.35 -8.03
C GLU A 298 2.41 -32.98 -7.46
N PRO A 299 1.94 -33.59 -6.34
CA PRO A 299 0.63 -33.28 -5.77
C PRO A 299 0.52 -31.84 -5.23
N SER A 300 1.63 -31.28 -4.71
CA SER A 300 1.69 -29.91 -4.18
C SER A 300 1.62 -28.89 -5.31
N VAL A 301 2.30 -29.17 -6.43
CA VAL A 301 2.28 -28.32 -7.63
C VAL A 301 0.88 -28.31 -8.26
N ALA A 302 0.24 -29.47 -8.37
CA ALA A 302 -1.11 -29.57 -8.91
C ALA A 302 -2.14 -28.74 -8.12
N GLN A 303 -2.05 -28.78 -6.79
CA GLN A 303 -2.95 -27.98 -5.96
C GLN A 303 -2.65 -26.48 -6.05
N GLN A 304 -1.39 -26.08 -6.18
CA GLN A 304 -1.00 -24.68 -6.37
C GLN A 304 -1.53 -24.13 -7.69
N VAL A 305 -1.41 -24.88 -8.79
CA VAL A 305 -1.94 -24.50 -10.11
C VAL A 305 -3.46 -24.36 -10.05
N ARG A 306 -4.17 -25.31 -9.43
CA ARG A 306 -5.63 -25.21 -9.25
C ARG A 306 -6.06 -23.98 -8.48
N ASN A 307 -5.44 -23.74 -7.32
CA ASN A 307 -5.75 -22.58 -6.49
C ASN A 307 -5.48 -21.27 -7.25
N PHE A 308 -4.43 -21.25 -8.08
CA PHE A 308 -4.08 -20.09 -8.89
C PHE A 308 -5.09 -19.85 -10.02
N LEU A 309 -5.45 -20.88 -10.80
CA LEU A 309 -6.46 -20.79 -11.86
C LEU A 309 -7.84 -20.38 -11.30
N ALA A 310 -8.24 -20.96 -10.16
CA ALA A 310 -9.47 -20.57 -9.45
C ALA A 310 -9.43 -19.11 -8.99
N GLY A 311 -8.27 -18.63 -8.51
CA GLY A 311 -8.06 -17.22 -8.15
C GLY A 311 -8.19 -16.29 -9.36
N LEU A 312 -7.58 -16.63 -10.49
CA LEU A 312 -7.71 -15.86 -11.74
C LEU A 312 -9.17 -15.80 -12.21
N ALA A 313 -9.90 -16.91 -12.14
CA ALA A 313 -11.32 -16.97 -12.48
C ALA A 313 -12.19 -16.11 -11.56
N PHE A 314 -11.97 -16.19 -10.25
CA PHE A 314 -12.69 -15.38 -9.26
C PHE A 314 -12.49 -13.87 -9.50
N HIS A 315 -11.31 -13.47 -9.96
CA HIS A 315 -10.98 -12.08 -10.29
C HIS A 315 -11.28 -11.69 -11.76
N GLY A 316 -11.96 -12.55 -12.52
CA GLY A 316 -12.31 -12.27 -13.91
C GLY A 316 -11.11 -12.05 -14.83
N LEU A 317 -9.97 -12.69 -14.53
CA LEU A 317 -8.72 -12.59 -15.29
C LEU A 317 -8.55 -13.75 -16.28
N ALA A 318 -9.12 -14.90 -15.96
CA ALA A 318 -9.16 -16.07 -16.83
C ALA A 318 -10.52 -16.77 -16.70
N ALA A 319 -10.88 -17.59 -17.68
CA ALA A 319 -12.09 -18.40 -17.63
C ALA A 319 -11.82 -19.76 -18.28
N SER A 320 -12.60 -20.77 -17.89
CA SER A 320 -12.54 -22.11 -18.47
C SER A 320 -13.77 -22.38 -19.34
N CYS A 321 -13.61 -23.07 -20.46
CA CYS A 321 -14.72 -23.51 -21.30
C CYS A 321 -14.49 -24.89 -21.94
N ASP A 322 -15.58 -25.49 -22.41
CA ASP A 322 -15.57 -26.89 -22.89
C ASP A 322 -14.99 -27.05 -24.31
N THR A 323 -14.74 -25.94 -25.01
CA THR A 323 -14.18 -25.93 -26.37
C THR A 323 -12.89 -25.12 -26.43
N PRO A 324 -11.88 -25.56 -27.20
CA PRO A 324 -10.67 -24.77 -27.40
C PRO A 324 -10.97 -23.48 -28.17
N GLY A 325 -10.20 -22.44 -27.88
CA GLY A 325 -10.36 -21.10 -28.43
C GLY A 325 -9.96 -21.05 -29.89
N ASN A 326 -10.76 -20.34 -30.69
CA ASN A 326 -10.44 -20.12 -32.09
C ASN A 326 -9.47 -18.93 -32.17
N ASP A 327 -8.18 -19.19 -32.32
CA ASP A 327 -7.14 -18.18 -32.56
C ASP A 327 -7.37 -17.52 -33.92
N GLY A 328 -8.27 -16.55 -33.92
CA GLY A 328 -8.82 -15.91 -35.12
C GLY A 328 -8.87 -14.39 -34.97
N GLY A 329 -7.76 -13.78 -34.53
CA GLY A 329 -7.39 -12.40 -34.82
C GLY A 329 -8.22 -11.28 -34.21
N SER A 330 -7.65 -10.60 -33.22
CA SER A 330 -7.60 -9.12 -33.20
C SER A 330 -6.74 -8.68 -32.00
N ARG A 331 -5.45 -8.45 -32.23
CA ARG A 331 -4.65 -7.60 -31.33
C ARG A 331 -5.03 -6.15 -31.62
N TYR A 332 -5.63 -5.47 -30.64
CA TYR A 332 -5.59 -4.02 -30.53
C TYR A 332 -4.89 -3.67 -29.23
#